data_AF-B4NYF7-F1
#
_entry.id   AF-B4NYF7-F1
#
_cell.length_a   1.000
_cell.length_b   1.000
_cell.length_c   1.000
_cell.angle_alpha   90.00
_cell.angle_beta   90.00
_cell.angle_gamma   90.00
#
_symmetry.space_group_name_H-M   'P 1'
#
loop_
_entity.id
_entity.type
_entity.pdbx_description
1 polymer ?
#
loop_
_entity_poly.entity_id
_entity_poly.type
_entity_poly.pdbx_seq_one_letter_code
_entity_poly.pdbx_strand_id
1 'polypeptide(L)'
;MLCLGILFVFFLRTVISHNCKELCTLQSICDNLTVLKSEVAAIREEQKRQAEILERLDKKFDSCMPPTSLYPASCAESSESNLVIRVPKYSEEPFEVTCDQESHGGGWTMITRRNDGSQNFYLEWMDYKKGFGKLNNEFFIGLDKLHAMTASEPQELLVLLEDYEEEKRYQLYFNFSIGSEDNDYILESTGNSIGDAGDSLEYHLGMKFSTKDRQNDFWDTPSCAVNFMAGWWYRSCHMSHIFGRYGKDKSGLGIIWNTFNKNNSTAAYMMKRAQMLIRPRRFSKLLG
;
A
#
# COMPACT_ATOMS: atom_id res chain seq x y z
N MET A 1 -29.61 36.50 -86.30
CA MET A 1 -28.32 36.56 -85.59
C MET A 1 -28.33 37.45 -84.34
N LEU A 2 -29.48 37.92 -83.82
CA LEU A 2 -29.51 38.74 -82.59
C LEU A 2 -29.53 37.96 -81.26
N CYS A 3 -29.96 36.68 -81.24
CA CYS A 3 -30.07 35.92 -79.98
C CYS A 3 -28.73 35.45 -79.40
N LEU A 4 -27.69 35.23 -80.22
CA LEU A 4 -26.38 34.75 -79.72
C LEU A 4 -25.56 35.85 -79.03
N GLY A 5 -25.67 37.10 -79.50
CA GLY A 5 -24.91 38.22 -78.92
C GLY A 5 -25.38 38.61 -77.51
N ILE A 6 -26.68 38.53 -77.24
CA ILE A 6 -27.24 38.85 -75.92
C ILE A 6 -26.88 37.75 -74.90
N LEU A 7 -26.97 36.47 -75.27
CA LEU A 7 -26.56 35.35 -74.43
C LEU A 7 -25.07 35.40 -74.06
N PHE A 8 -24.20 35.79 -75.00
CA PHE A 8 -22.75 35.93 -74.75
C PHE A 8 -22.43 37.05 -73.73
N VAL A 9 -23.12 38.19 -73.80
CA VAL A 9 -22.94 39.30 -72.85
C VAL A 9 -23.45 38.93 -71.46
N PHE A 10 -24.57 38.20 -71.36
CA PHE A 10 -25.04 37.67 -70.08
C PHE A 10 -24.07 36.66 -69.48
N PHE A 11 -23.51 35.77 -70.31
CA PHE A 11 -22.52 34.77 -69.89
C PHE A 11 -21.20 35.43 -69.41
N LEU A 12 -20.72 36.47 -70.10
CA LEU A 12 -19.55 37.24 -69.65
C LEU A 12 -19.82 37.99 -68.35
N ARG A 13 -21.01 38.58 -68.17
CA ARG A 13 -21.36 39.27 -66.91
C ARG A 13 -21.50 38.28 -65.74
N THR A 14 -22.06 37.10 -65.95
CA THR A 14 -22.12 36.07 -64.89
C THR A 14 -20.75 35.49 -64.57
N VAL A 15 -19.89 35.25 -65.57
CA VAL A 15 -18.51 34.77 -65.34
C VAL A 15 -17.65 35.82 -64.62
N ILE A 16 -17.73 37.11 -64.99
CA ILE A 16 -17.00 38.18 -64.31
C ILE A 16 -17.52 38.38 -62.87
N SER A 17 -18.84 38.32 -62.67
CA SER A 17 -19.47 38.40 -61.34
C SER A 17 -19.09 37.21 -60.44
N HIS A 18 -19.00 36.00 -61.00
CA HIS A 18 -18.55 34.79 -60.31
C HIS A 18 -17.08 34.91 -59.89
N ASN A 19 -16.19 35.32 -60.81
CA ASN A 19 -14.76 35.49 -60.53
C ASN A 19 -14.49 36.60 -59.51
N CYS A 20 -15.27 37.70 -59.50
CA CYS A 20 -15.14 38.73 -58.48
C CYS A 20 -15.57 38.25 -57.10
N LYS A 21 -16.61 37.41 -57.00
CA LYS A 21 -17.04 36.81 -55.72
C LYS A 21 -15.98 35.86 -55.16
N GLU A 22 -15.39 35.01 -55.99
CA GLU A 22 -14.29 34.12 -55.59
C GLU A 22 -13.02 34.86 -55.17
N LEU A 23 -12.70 35.98 -55.82
CA LEU A 23 -11.56 36.81 -55.42
C LEU A 23 -11.78 37.47 -54.04
N CYS A 24 -13.00 37.98 -53.79
CA CYS A 24 -13.36 38.56 -52.49
C CYS A 24 -13.39 37.51 -51.37
N THR A 25 -13.84 36.28 -51.63
CA THR A 25 -13.82 35.21 -50.62
C THR A 25 -12.39 34.76 -50.31
N LEU A 26 -11.52 34.65 -51.32
CA LEU A 26 -10.10 34.35 -51.11
C LEU A 26 -9.39 35.43 -50.29
N GLN A 27 -9.66 36.71 -50.56
CA GLN A 27 -9.08 37.81 -49.79
C GLN A 27 -9.53 37.74 -48.32
N SER A 28 -10.82 37.52 -48.07
CA SER A 28 -11.36 37.37 -46.71
C SER A 28 -10.75 36.19 -45.96
N ILE A 29 -10.49 35.07 -46.64
CA ILE A 29 -9.81 33.91 -46.05
C ILE A 29 -8.36 34.26 -45.69
N CYS A 30 -7.64 34.97 -46.57
CA CYS A 30 -6.28 35.43 -46.29
C CYS A 30 -6.23 36.36 -45.08
N ASP A 31 -7.14 37.32 -44.99
CA ASP A 31 -7.22 38.25 -43.86
C ASP A 31 -7.51 37.49 -42.55
N ASN A 32 -8.48 36.57 -42.55
CA ASN A 32 -8.76 35.71 -41.40
C ASN A 32 -7.56 34.83 -41.01
N LEU A 33 -6.82 34.31 -41.99
CA LEU A 33 -5.61 33.51 -41.73
C LEU A 33 -4.51 34.36 -41.07
N THR A 34 -4.39 35.63 -41.43
CA THR A 34 -3.42 36.53 -40.76
C THR A 34 -3.80 36.80 -39.30
N VAL A 35 -5.09 36.99 -39.02
CA VAL A 35 -5.61 37.12 -37.64
C VAL A 35 -5.40 35.84 -36.85
N LEU A 36 -5.73 34.68 -37.42
CA LEU A 36 -5.55 33.40 -36.73
C LEU A 36 -4.07 33.13 -36.40
N LYS A 37 -3.15 33.52 -37.30
CA LYS A 37 -1.71 33.40 -37.07
C LYS A 37 -1.23 34.29 -35.92
N SER A 38 -1.74 35.52 -35.81
CA SER A 38 -1.37 36.41 -34.70
C SER A 38 -1.93 35.94 -33.36
N GLU A 39 -3.16 35.44 -33.33
CA GLU A 39 -3.75 34.84 -32.12
C GLU A 39 -3.00 33.60 -31.66
N VAL A 40 -2.61 32.70 -32.58
CA VAL A 40 -1.80 31.52 -32.25
C VAL A 40 -0.43 31.91 -31.70
N ALA A 41 0.19 32.98 -32.22
CA ALA A 41 1.44 33.49 -31.69
C ALA A 41 1.27 34.02 -30.25
N ALA A 42 0.20 34.78 -29.98
CA ALA A 42 -0.11 35.27 -28.65
C ALA A 42 -0.37 34.13 -27.65
N ILE A 43 -1.09 33.07 -28.05
CA ILE A 43 -1.33 31.88 -27.22
C ILE A 43 -0.02 31.17 -26.89
N ARG A 44 0.90 31.04 -27.85
CA ARG A 44 2.20 30.39 -27.62
C ARG A 44 3.06 31.14 -26.61
N GLU A 45 3.06 32.48 -26.67
CA GLU A 45 3.77 33.30 -25.68
C GLU A 45 3.17 33.15 -24.28
N GLU A 46 1.84 33.09 -24.16
CA GLU A 46 1.20 32.85 -22.85
C GLU A 46 1.49 31.43 -22.33
N GLN A 47 1.50 30.41 -23.19
CA GLN A 47 1.91 29.05 -22.81
C GLN A 47 3.35 29.01 -22.26
N LYS A 48 4.26 29.74 -22.90
CA LYS A 48 5.66 29.84 -22.44
C LYS A 48 5.74 30.53 -21.09
N ARG A 49 4.99 31.63 -20.90
CA ARG A 49 4.90 32.32 -19.61
C ARG A 49 4.35 31.42 -18.50
N GLN A 50 3.32 30.63 -18.80
CA GLN A 50 2.77 29.66 -17.85
C GLN A 50 3.78 28.55 -17.49
N ALA A 51 4.55 28.05 -18.47
CA ALA A 51 5.61 27.07 -18.22
C ALA A 51 6.72 27.63 -17.30
N GLU A 52 7.15 28.88 -17.52
CA GLU A 52 8.14 29.55 -16.65
C GLU A 52 7.60 29.76 -15.22
N ILE A 53 6.31 30.10 -15.07
CA ILE A 53 5.67 30.21 -13.76
C ILE A 53 5.64 28.84 -13.06
N LEU A 54 5.26 27.77 -13.77
CA LEU A 54 5.26 26.42 -13.24
C LEU A 54 6.66 25.99 -12.78
N GLU A 55 7.70 26.25 -13.58
CA GLU A 55 9.08 25.91 -13.22
C GLU A 55 9.56 26.67 -11.96
N ARG A 56 9.18 27.95 -11.83
CA ARG A 56 9.47 28.73 -10.61
C ARG A 56 8.70 28.22 -9.40
N LEU A 57 7.47 27.78 -9.60
CA LEU A 57 6.64 27.22 -8.54
C LEU A 57 7.23 25.89 -8.04
N ASP A 58 7.70 25.05 -8.97
CA ASP A 58 8.36 23.76 -8.71
C ASP A 58 9.65 23.95 -7.87
N LYS A 59 10.54 24.85 -8.29
CA LYS A 59 11.76 25.19 -7.53
C LYS A 59 11.45 25.73 -6.13
N LYS A 60 10.36 26.49 -5.99
CA LYS A 60 9.94 27.04 -4.69
C LYS A 60 9.32 25.95 -3.82
N PHE A 61 8.62 24.99 -4.42
CA PHE A 61 8.09 23.82 -3.74
C PHE A 61 9.24 22.96 -3.19
N ASP A 62 10.28 22.70 -3.98
CA ASP A 62 11.49 22.01 -3.53
C ASP A 62 12.19 22.73 -2.37
N SER A 63 12.22 24.07 -2.39
CA SER A 63 12.84 24.85 -1.30
C SER A 63 12.04 24.85 0.00
N CYS A 64 10.74 24.52 -0.07
CA CYS A 64 9.83 24.44 1.06
C CYS A 64 9.69 23.00 1.59
N MET A 65 10.12 22.00 0.82
CA MET A 65 10.26 20.65 1.33
C MET A 65 11.47 20.59 2.26
N PRO A 66 11.35 19.99 3.46
CA PRO A 66 12.53 19.62 4.22
C PRO A 66 13.43 18.75 3.32
N PRO A 67 14.77 18.80 3.50
CA PRO A 67 15.68 17.98 2.72
C PRO A 67 15.15 16.55 2.69
N THR A 68 15.09 15.96 1.49
CA THR A 68 14.63 14.60 1.25
C THR A 68 15.16 13.73 2.38
N SER A 69 14.27 13.14 3.18
CA SER A 69 14.65 12.30 4.31
C SER A 69 15.77 11.37 3.85
N LEU A 70 16.93 11.41 4.50
CA LEU A 70 18.11 10.61 4.14
C LEU A 70 17.77 9.11 4.04
N TYR A 71 16.68 8.71 4.69
CA TYR A 71 16.16 7.35 4.73
C TYR A 71 14.75 7.30 4.13
N PRO A 72 14.43 6.25 3.34
CA PRO A 72 13.08 6.02 2.85
C PRO A 72 12.09 5.80 4.00
N ALA A 73 10.82 6.06 3.75
CA ALA A 73 9.76 5.85 4.75
C ALA A 73 9.40 4.37 4.91
N SER A 74 9.54 3.57 3.86
CA SER A 74 9.22 2.14 3.85
C SER A 74 9.94 1.38 2.73
N CYS A 75 9.81 0.05 2.72
CA CYS A 75 10.29 -0.80 1.64
C CYS A 75 9.65 -0.52 0.27
N ALA A 76 8.56 0.25 0.20
CA ALA A 76 7.90 0.59 -1.07
C ALA A 76 8.67 1.62 -1.91
N GLU A 77 9.64 2.32 -1.32
CA GLU A 77 10.43 3.38 -1.97
C GLU A 77 11.78 2.87 -2.54
N SER A 78 12.06 1.58 -2.43
CA SER A 78 13.32 0.99 -2.88
C SER A 78 13.12 -0.46 -3.35
N SER A 79 14.08 -0.97 -4.12
CA SER A 79 14.14 -2.37 -4.58
C SER A 79 15.10 -3.23 -3.76
N GLU A 80 15.73 -2.68 -2.73
CA GLU A 80 16.67 -3.41 -1.87
C GLU A 80 15.94 -4.38 -0.93
N SER A 81 16.59 -5.50 -0.59
CA SER A 81 16.05 -6.51 0.33
C SER A 81 16.27 -6.18 1.82
N ASN A 82 17.23 -5.32 2.15
CA ASN A 82 17.43 -4.79 3.49
C ASN A 82 17.58 -3.27 3.40
N LEU A 83 16.89 -2.55 4.28
CA LEU A 83 16.87 -1.10 4.29
C LEU A 83 17.00 -0.56 5.70
N VAL A 84 17.51 0.66 5.79
CA VAL A 84 17.40 1.49 6.98
C VAL A 84 16.31 2.52 6.68
N ILE A 85 15.18 2.43 7.37
CA ILE A 85 14.01 3.32 7.17
C ILE A 85 13.87 4.29 8.34
N ARG A 86 13.17 5.39 8.11
CA ARG A 86 12.82 6.35 9.15
C ARG A 86 11.31 6.56 9.22
N VAL A 87 10.74 6.31 10.39
CA VAL A 87 9.33 6.54 10.69
C VAL A 87 9.25 7.62 11.76
N PRO A 88 8.99 8.90 11.41
CA PRO A 88 9.03 10.01 12.37
C PRO A 88 8.08 9.84 13.57
N LYS A 89 6.97 9.12 13.40
CA LYS A 89 6.05 8.79 14.51
C LYS A 89 6.64 7.83 15.54
N TYR A 90 7.71 7.11 15.21
CA TYR A 90 8.41 6.19 16.13
C TYR A 90 9.62 6.85 16.79
N SER A 91 10.52 7.40 15.97
CA SER A 91 11.83 7.89 16.41
C SER A 91 12.42 8.81 15.35
N GLU A 92 13.24 9.77 15.77
CA GLU A 92 14.09 10.55 14.86
C GLU A 92 15.23 9.69 14.28
N GLU A 93 15.69 8.69 15.03
CA GLU A 93 16.70 7.73 14.62
C GLU A 93 16.08 6.65 13.70
N PRO A 94 16.73 6.31 12.57
CA PRO A 94 16.26 5.29 11.66
C PRO A 94 16.54 3.87 12.19
N PHE A 95 15.93 2.86 11.58
CA PHE A 95 16.13 1.46 11.97
C PHE A 95 16.13 0.51 10.77
N GLU A 96 16.78 -0.65 10.95
CA GLU A 96 16.87 -1.69 9.93
C GLU A 96 15.55 -2.47 9.77
N VAL A 97 15.22 -2.79 8.53
CA VAL A 97 14.11 -3.65 8.14
C VAL A 97 14.51 -4.60 7.01
N THR A 98 13.82 -5.74 6.94
CA THR A 98 13.90 -6.63 5.78
C THR A 98 12.70 -6.39 4.88
N CYS A 99 12.97 -6.27 3.59
CA CYS A 99 11.99 -6.03 2.55
C CYS A 99 11.74 -7.28 1.72
N ASP A 100 10.47 -7.49 1.37
CA ASP A 100 10.08 -8.42 0.29
C ASP A 100 9.65 -7.60 -0.92
N GLN A 101 10.41 -7.74 -2.00
CA GLN A 101 10.24 -6.99 -3.25
C GLN A 101 9.62 -7.84 -4.36
N GLU A 102 9.26 -9.08 -4.08
CA GLU A 102 8.82 -10.06 -5.09
C GLU A 102 7.36 -10.44 -4.88
N SER A 103 6.99 -10.76 -3.64
CA SER A 103 5.65 -11.23 -3.28
C SER A 103 4.59 -10.17 -3.60
N HIS A 104 3.55 -10.55 -4.33
CA HIS A 104 2.34 -9.71 -4.55
C HIS A 104 2.65 -8.26 -4.99
N GLY A 105 3.65 -8.11 -5.86
CA GLY A 105 4.06 -6.82 -6.42
C GLY A 105 5.00 -5.99 -5.55
N GLY A 106 5.62 -6.59 -4.52
CA GLY A 106 6.73 -6.02 -3.77
C GLY A 106 6.40 -4.81 -2.89
N GLY A 107 7.45 -4.18 -2.38
CA GLY A 107 7.39 -3.02 -1.48
C GLY A 107 7.00 -3.36 -0.04
N TRP A 108 7.12 -4.62 0.37
CA TRP A 108 6.68 -5.09 1.67
C TRP A 108 7.76 -4.96 2.73
N THR A 109 7.39 -4.38 3.87
CA THR A 109 8.21 -4.36 5.08
C THR A 109 7.84 -5.55 5.94
N MET A 110 8.79 -6.45 6.21
CA MET A 110 8.50 -7.64 7.01
C MET A 110 8.41 -7.30 8.50
N ILE A 111 7.29 -7.67 9.13
CA ILE A 111 7.04 -7.39 10.54
C ILE A 111 7.21 -8.64 11.43
N THR A 112 7.07 -9.84 10.86
CA THR A 112 7.32 -11.12 11.55
C THR A 112 7.83 -12.16 10.56
N ARG A 113 8.80 -12.98 10.98
CA ARG A 113 9.17 -14.23 10.29
C ARG A 113 9.27 -15.39 11.27
N ARG A 114 8.63 -16.51 10.91
CA ARG A 114 8.79 -17.85 11.51
C ARG A 114 9.28 -18.82 10.45
N ASN A 115 10.30 -19.60 10.77
CA ASN A 115 11.09 -20.35 9.79
C ASN A 115 11.68 -21.67 10.33
N ASP A 116 12.21 -21.67 11.56
CA ASP A 116 12.99 -22.80 12.07
C ASP A 116 12.88 -23.04 13.59
N GLY A 117 12.18 -22.18 14.32
CA GLY A 117 12.01 -22.27 15.77
C GLY A 117 13.23 -21.83 16.59
N SER A 118 14.20 -21.16 15.98
CA SER A 118 15.39 -20.65 16.68
C SER A 118 15.08 -19.48 17.63
N GLN A 119 13.97 -18.77 17.44
CA GLN A 119 13.54 -17.68 18.30
C GLN A 119 12.41 -18.10 19.23
N ASN A 120 12.57 -17.82 20.53
CA ASN A 120 11.49 -17.96 21.50
C ASN A 120 10.52 -16.77 21.39
N PHE A 121 9.22 -17.05 21.34
CA PHE A 121 8.16 -16.04 21.33
C PHE A 121 7.42 -15.97 22.68
N TYR A 122 7.73 -16.83 23.65
CA TYR A 122 7.19 -16.71 25.01
C TYR A 122 7.94 -15.65 25.83
N LEU A 123 7.68 -14.39 25.51
CA LEU A 123 8.38 -13.21 26.02
C LEU A 123 7.44 -12.24 26.75
N GLU A 124 8.02 -11.23 27.39
CA GLU A 124 7.30 -10.24 28.20
C GLU A 124 6.82 -9.05 27.37
N TRP A 125 5.97 -8.21 27.95
CA TRP A 125 5.40 -7.04 27.29
C TRP A 125 6.47 -6.14 26.67
N MET A 126 7.54 -5.89 27.43
CA MET A 126 8.62 -4.99 27.01
C MET A 126 9.41 -5.55 25.81
N ASP A 127 9.54 -6.87 25.71
CA ASP A 127 10.19 -7.51 24.56
C ASP A 127 9.33 -7.35 23.31
N TYR A 128 8.02 -7.62 23.41
CA TYR A 128 7.07 -7.42 22.32
C TYR A 128 6.96 -5.96 21.89
N LYS A 129 7.03 -5.03 22.84
CA LYS A 129 7.05 -3.59 22.57
C LYS A 129 8.24 -3.19 21.68
N LYS A 130 9.45 -3.60 22.08
CA LYS A 130 10.70 -3.24 21.38
C LYS A 130 10.96 -4.03 20.10
N GLY A 131 10.48 -5.27 20.07
CA GLY A 131 10.83 -6.27 19.06
C GLY A 131 12.03 -7.12 19.48
N PHE A 132 12.17 -8.28 18.85
CA PHE A 132 13.16 -9.30 19.20
C PHE A 132 13.48 -10.20 18.02
N GLY A 133 14.56 -10.98 18.14
CA GLY A 133 15.02 -11.93 17.13
C GLY A 133 16.00 -11.32 16.13
N LYS A 134 16.18 -11.98 15.00
CA LYS A 134 17.18 -11.62 13.98
C LYS A 134 16.50 -11.39 12.63
N LEU A 135 16.71 -10.21 12.05
CA LEU A 135 16.11 -9.81 10.76
C LEU A 135 16.40 -10.80 9.62
N ASN A 136 17.52 -11.52 9.66
CA ASN A 136 17.89 -12.54 8.67
C ASN A 136 17.31 -13.94 8.95
N ASN A 137 16.57 -14.14 10.03
CA ASN A 137 15.90 -15.40 10.35
C ASN A 137 14.54 -15.14 11.01
N GLU A 138 14.29 -15.63 12.24
CA GLU A 138 13.07 -15.42 12.98
C GLU A 138 13.12 -14.15 13.84
N PHE A 139 12.09 -13.32 13.73
CA PHE A 139 11.98 -12.07 14.48
C PHE A 139 10.55 -11.57 14.55
N PHE A 140 10.33 -10.60 15.44
CA PHE A 140 9.20 -9.69 15.45
C PHE A 140 9.72 -8.26 15.54
N ILE A 141 9.20 -7.36 14.69
CA ILE A 141 9.75 -6.00 14.54
C ILE A 141 9.55 -5.11 15.78
N GLY A 142 8.52 -5.41 16.59
CA GLY A 142 8.13 -4.67 17.79
C GLY A 142 6.82 -3.90 17.60
N LEU A 143 5.99 -3.87 18.65
CA LEU A 143 4.69 -3.21 18.63
C LEU A 143 4.80 -1.70 18.46
N ASP A 144 5.82 -1.04 19.02
CA ASP A 144 5.99 0.41 18.85
C ASP A 144 6.23 0.79 17.38
N LYS A 145 7.12 0.04 16.71
CA LYS A 145 7.42 0.26 15.29
C LYS A 145 6.20 -0.06 14.42
N LEU A 146 5.51 -1.15 14.73
CA LEU A 146 4.32 -1.58 14.01
C LEU A 146 3.19 -0.54 14.12
N HIS A 147 2.91 -0.07 15.33
CA HIS A 147 1.93 0.99 15.57
C HIS A 147 2.32 2.25 14.80
N ALA A 148 3.56 2.73 14.95
CA ALA A 148 4.00 3.95 14.28
C ALA A 148 3.88 3.88 12.74
N MET A 149 4.22 2.74 12.13
CA MET A 149 4.04 2.54 10.68
C MET A 149 2.56 2.55 10.29
N THR A 150 1.70 1.80 10.99
CA THR A 150 0.26 1.75 10.67
C THR A 150 -0.50 3.05 10.99
N ALA A 151 0.00 3.84 11.94
CA ALA A 151 -0.55 5.14 12.28
C ALA A 151 -0.08 6.24 11.32
N SER A 152 1.08 6.08 10.66
CA SER A 152 1.64 7.11 9.76
C SER A 152 0.83 7.26 8.47
N GLU A 153 0.38 6.14 7.92
CA GLU A 153 -0.48 6.10 6.73
C GLU A 153 -1.22 4.75 6.66
N PRO A 154 -2.33 4.63 5.90
CA PRO A 154 -3.04 3.36 5.75
C PRO A 154 -2.12 2.25 5.19
N GLN A 155 -2.08 1.10 5.88
CA GLN A 155 -1.25 -0.04 5.50
C GLN A 155 -2.12 -1.22 5.02
N GLU A 156 -1.61 -1.98 4.06
CA GLU A 156 -2.05 -3.34 3.78
C GLU A 156 -1.20 -4.33 4.60
N LEU A 157 -1.77 -5.46 4.99
CA LEU A 157 -1.05 -6.58 5.62
C LEU A 157 -1.13 -7.81 4.71
N LEU A 158 0.02 -8.38 4.37
CA LEU A 158 0.15 -9.67 3.72
C LEU A 158 0.62 -10.71 4.74
N VAL A 159 -0.15 -11.79 4.87
CA VAL A 159 0.20 -12.98 5.65
C VAL A 159 0.55 -14.10 4.67
N LEU A 160 1.77 -14.63 4.76
CA LEU A 160 2.25 -15.76 3.95
C LEU A 160 2.45 -16.97 4.85
N LEU A 161 1.92 -18.12 4.44
CA LEU A 161 1.86 -19.34 5.24
C LEU A 161 2.35 -20.54 4.42
N GLU A 162 3.15 -21.40 5.04
CA GLU A 162 3.56 -22.70 4.51
C GLU A 162 3.31 -23.76 5.58
N ASP A 163 2.62 -24.84 5.25
CA ASP A 163 2.41 -25.97 6.16
C ASP A 163 3.54 -27.01 6.08
N TYR A 164 3.38 -28.12 6.80
CA TYR A 164 4.36 -29.21 6.80
C TYR A 164 4.27 -30.14 5.58
N GLU A 165 3.26 -29.96 4.74
CA GLU A 165 3.06 -30.65 3.46
C GLU A 165 3.52 -29.77 2.28
N GLU A 166 4.16 -28.63 2.58
CA GLU A 166 4.71 -27.65 1.64
C GLU A 166 3.66 -26.89 0.82
N GLU A 167 2.38 -26.97 1.23
CA GLU A 167 1.31 -26.13 0.69
C GLU A 167 1.54 -24.68 1.14
N LYS A 168 1.47 -23.75 0.18
CA LYS A 168 1.67 -22.32 0.43
C LYS A 168 0.40 -21.55 0.13
N ARG A 169 0.01 -20.68 1.05
CA ARG A 169 -1.18 -19.84 0.93
C ARG A 169 -0.94 -18.46 1.49
N TYR A 170 -1.85 -17.55 1.17
CA TYR A 170 -1.78 -16.19 1.67
C TYR A 170 -3.15 -15.65 2.09
N GLN A 171 -3.09 -14.61 2.91
CA GLN A 171 -4.21 -13.73 3.20
C GLN A 171 -3.72 -12.28 3.16
N LEU A 172 -4.40 -11.45 2.37
CA LEU A 172 -4.14 -10.02 2.20
C LEU A 172 -5.28 -9.23 2.84
N TYR A 173 -4.92 -8.22 3.62
CA TYR A 173 -5.83 -7.32 4.34
C TYR A 173 -5.60 -5.89 3.85
N PHE A 174 -6.66 -5.21 3.43
CA PHE A 174 -6.55 -3.92 2.73
C PHE A 174 -6.43 -2.70 3.66
N ASN A 175 -6.67 -2.86 4.96
CA ASN A 175 -6.56 -1.76 5.91
C ASN A 175 -6.16 -2.29 7.30
N PHE A 176 -4.90 -2.64 7.47
CA PHE A 176 -4.36 -3.15 8.72
C PHE A 176 -3.84 -2.01 9.60
N SER A 177 -4.31 -1.94 10.85
CA SER A 177 -3.78 -1.02 11.85
C SER A 177 -3.89 -1.57 13.27
N ILE A 178 -2.96 -1.11 14.12
CA ILE A 178 -2.98 -1.40 15.55
C ILE A 178 -2.95 -0.09 16.36
N GLY A 179 -3.57 -0.11 17.53
CA GLY A 179 -3.62 1.04 18.43
C GLY A 179 -2.28 1.35 19.10
N SER A 180 -2.25 2.45 19.85
CA SER A 180 -1.09 2.85 20.66
C SER A 180 -0.96 1.96 21.90
N GLU A 181 0.15 2.12 22.64
CA GLU A 181 0.33 1.44 23.93
C GLU A 181 -0.75 1.84 24.97
N ASP A 182 -1.20 3.10 24.95
CA ASP A 182 -2.28 3.58 25.82
C ASP A 182 -3.60 2.83 25.57
N ASN A 183 -3.75 2.23 24.39
CA ASN A 183 -4.86 1.37 24.02
C ASN A 183 -4.43 -0.11 23.87
N ASP A 184 -3.37 -0.50 24.58
CA ASP A 184 -2.85 -1.88 24.65
C ASP A 184 -2.58 -2.51 23.28
N TYR A 185 -2.16 -1.70 22.30
CA TYR A 185 -1.93 -2.11 20.92
C TYR A 185 -3.09 -2.91 20.31
N ILE A 186 -4.33 -2.55 20.61
CA ILE A 186 -5.54 -3.16 20.05
C ILE A 186 -5.44 -3.40 18.54
N LEU A 187 -5.94 -4.53 18.04
CA LEU A 187 -6.09 -4.75 16.60
C LEU A 187 -7.28 -3.92 16.11
N GLU A 188 -7.03 -2.72 15.60
CA GLU A 188 -8.07 -1.73 15.30
C GLU A 188 -8.79 -2.01 13.99
N SER A 189 -8.05 -2.41 12.96
CA SER A 189 -8.58 -2.62 11.62
C SER A 189 -7.81 -3.72 10.90
N THR A 190 -8.55 -4.52 10.13
CA THR A 190 -8.03 -5.41 9.09
C THR A 190 -8.56 -5.03 7.71
N GLY A 191 -9.68 -4.29 7.64
CA GLY A 191 -10.34 -3.93 6.39
C GLY A 191 -10.91 -5.15 5.66
N ASN A 192 -11.24 -4.96 4.38
CA ASN A 192 -11.58 -6.09 3.51
C ASN A 192 -10.35 -7.00 3.35
N SER A 193 -10.58 -8.28 3.13
CA SER A 193 -9.51 -9.26 2.96
C SER A 193 -9.76 -10.18 1.75
N ILE A 194 -8.67 -10.66 1.14
CA ILE A 194 -8.68 -11.66 0.05
C ILE A 194 -7.54 -12.64 0.24
N GLY A 195 -7.69 -13.87 -0.24
CA GLY A 195 -6.66 -14.89 -0.15
C GLY A 195 -7.24 -16.29 -0.14
N ASP A 196 -6.36 -17.29 -0.21
CA ASP A 196 -6.70 -18.70 -0.22
C ASP A 196 -6.41 -19.42 1.11
N ALA A 197 -5.77 -18.74 2.07
CA ALA A 197 -5.59 -19.18 3.44
C ALA A 197 -6.84 -19.00 4.31
N GLY A 198 -7.80 -18.18 3.86
CA GLY A 198 -8.98 -17.77 4.63
C GLY A 198 -8.65 -16.84 5.79
N ASP A 199 -9.69 -16.21 6.36
CA ASP A 199 -9.52 -15.14 7.35
C ASP A 199 -9.57 -15.64 8.80
N SER A 200 -8.42 -16.08 9.34
CA SER A 200 -8.30 -16.44 10.76
C SER A 200 -7.95 -15.24 11.66
N LEU A 201 -7.65 -14.07 11.10
CA LEU A 201 -7.30 -12.88 11.88
C LEU A 201 -8.53 -12.07 12.28
N GLU A 202 -9.60 -12.08 11.45
CA GLU A 202 -10.87 -11.39 11.73
C GLU A 202 -11.42 -11.72 13.12
N TYR A 203 -11.27 -12.97 13.57
CA TYR A 203 -11.70 -13.41 14.90
C TYR A 203 -11.17 -12.53 16.04
N HIS A 204 -9.97 -11.97 15.84
CA HIS A 204 -9.22 -11.18 16.81
C HIS A 204 -9.41 -9.67 16.66
N LEU A 205 -10.20 -9.22 15.69
CA LEU A 205 -10.47 -7.80 15.48
C LEU A 205 -11.08 -7.16 16.74
N GLY A 206 -10.56 -6.01 17.13
CA GLY A 206 -10.96 -5.28 18.33
C GLY A 206 -10.37 -5.83 19.64
N MET A 207 -9.52 -6.85 19.60
CA MET A 207 -8.86 -7.38 20.79
C MET A 207 -7.56 -6.64 21.09
N LYS A 208 -7.27 -6.48 22.37
CA LYS A 208 -6.02 -5.91 22.89
C LYS A 208 -4.90 -6.95 22.85
N PHE A 209 -3.66 -6.49 22.68
CA PHE A 209 -2.51 -7.38 22.74
C PHE A 209 -2.27 -7.82 24.18
N SER A 210 -1.95 -9.10 24.38
CA SER A 210 -1.62 -9.65 25.70
C SER A 210 -0.29 -10.39 25.67
N THR A 211 0.41 -10.41 26.78
CA THR A 211 1.63 -11.21 27.03
C THR A 211 1.50 -11.92 28.38
N LYS A 212 2.47 -12.77 28.73
CA LYS A 212 2.44 -13.54 29.98
C LYS A 212 2.40 -12.68 31.26
N ASP A 213 2.85 -11.43 31.16
CA ASP A 213 2.97 -10.44 32.23
C ASP A 213 1.96 -9.27 32.10
N ARG A 214 1.19 -9.19 31.01
CA ARG A 214 0.13 -8.19 30.80
C ARG A 214 -1.07 -8.84 30.13
N GLN A 215 -2.10 -9.11 30.94
CA GLN A 215 -3.33 -9.75 30.50
C GLN A 215 -4.35 -8.70 30.08
N ASN A 216 -4.68 -8.71 28.78
CA ASN A 216 -5.71 -7.86 28.18
C ASN A 216 -6.72 -8.68 27.36
N ASP A 217 -6.76 -10.00 27.57
CA ASP A 217 -7.67 -10.92 26.89
C ASP A 217 -9.07 -10.88 27.51
N PHE A 218 -10.06 -11.44 26.82
CA PHE A 218 -11.47 -11.34 27.25
C PHE A 218 -11.77 -12.09 28.56
N TRP A 219 -10.91 -13.04 28.95
CA TRP A 219 -11.14 -13.94 30.08
C TRP A 219 -10.22 -13.57 31.24
N ASP A 220 -10.77 -13.33 32.45
CA ASP A 220 -9.92 -13.02 33.60
C ASP A 220 -9.03 -14.20 34.04
N THR A 221 -9.43 -15.47 33.78
CA THR A 221 -8.60 -16.65 34.08
C THR A 221 -9.03 -17.90 33.29
N PRO A 222 -8.10 -18.79 32.86
CA PRO A 222 -6.64 -18.62 32.80
C PRO A 222 -6.20 -17.84 31.54
N SER A 223 -5.17 -16.98 31.69
CA SER A 223 -4.65 -16.15 30.59
C SER A 223 -4.26 -16.97 29.37
N CYS A 224 -4.77 -16.56 28.19
CA CYS A 224 -4.45 -17.20 26.92
C CYS A 224 -2.95 -17.07 26.59
N ALA A 225 -2.33 -15.94 26.92
CA ALA A 225 -0.90 -15.73 26.68
C ALA A 225 -0.02 -16.71 27.47
N VAL A 226 -0.42 -17.06 28.69
CA VAL A 226 0.25 -18.07 29.53
C VAL A 226 -0.03 -19.48 29.00
N ASN A 227 -1.28 -19.79 28.70
CA ASN A 227 -1.69 -21.12 28.22
C ASN A 227 -1.12 -21.46 26.85
N PHE A 228 -1.06 -20.49 25.94
CA PHE A 228 -0.60 -20.66 24.58
C PHE A 228 0.85 -20.21 24.35
N MET A 229 1.52 -19.77 25.42
CA MET A 229 2.95 -19.51 25.49
C MET A 229 3.46 -18.52 24.44
N ALA A 230 2.72 -17.45 24.16
CA ALA A 230 3.19 -16.33 23.37
C ALA A 230 2.33 -15.08 23.64
N GLY A 231 2.75 -13.94 23.11
CA GLY A 231 1.86 -12.78 23.00
C GLY A 231 0.94 -12.88 21.79
N TRP A 232 -0.27 -12.32 21.87
CA TRP A 232 -1.19 -12.18 20.73
C TRP A 232 -2.37 -11.26 21.06
N TRP A 233 -3.17 -10.93 20.05
CA TRP A 233 -4.49 -10.30 20.20
C TRP A 233 -5.55 -11.34 20.57
N TYR A 234 -5.54 -11.87 21.79
CA TYR A 234 -6.44 -12.97 22.17
C TYR A 234 -7.89 -12.52 22.39
N ARG A 235 -8.85 -13.31 21.88
CA ARG A 235 -10.29 -13.20 22.20
C ARG A 235 -10.71 -14.28 23.18
N SER A 236 -11.31 -15.37 22.70
CA SER A 236 -11.37 -16.64 23.44
C SER A 236 -10.15 -17.47 23.04
N CYS A 237 -9.00 -16.92 23.39
CA CYS A 237 -7.69 -17.32 22.89
C CYS A 237 -7.58 -17.11 21.38
N HIS A 238 -7.49 -18.14 20.54
CA HIS A 238 -7.10 -17.88 19.15
C HIS A 238 -7.69 -18.78 18.07
N MET A 239 -7.93 -18.15 16.90
CA MET A 239 -8.14 -18.82 15.61
C MET A 239 -6.93 -18.70 14.68
N SER A 240 -6.13 -17.65 14.84
CA SER A 240 -4.78 -17.51 14.30
C SER A 240 -3.78 -17.25 15.43
N HIS A 241 -2.59 -17.81 15.33
CA HIS A 241 -1.56 -17.68 16.37
C HIS A 241 -0.16 -17.84 15.75
N ILE A 242 0.30 -16.81 15.04
CA ILE A 242 1.58 -16.87 14.30
C ILE A 242 2.79 -16.88 15.25
N PHE A 243 2.62 -16.39 16.50
CA PHE A 243 3.66 -16.38 17.52
C PHE A 243 3.76 -17.68 18.34
N GLY A 244 2.91 -18.67 18.04
CA GLY A 244 2.93 -19.95 18.73
C GLY A 244 4.27 -20.69 18.65
N ARG A 245 4.41 -21.71 19.50
CA ARG A 245 5.59 -22.57 19.56
C ARG A 245 5.86 -23.21 18.21
N TYR A 246 7.12 -23.20 17.79
CA TYR A 246 7.51 -23.87 16.56
C TYR A 246 7.47 -25.39 16.74
N GLY A 247 6.96 -26.10 15.73
CA GLY A 247 6.85 -27.56 15.73
C GLY A 247 5.42 -28.06 15.55
N LYS A 248 5.28 -29.38 15.45
CA LYS A 248 3.99 -30.08 15.30
C LYS A 248 3.34 -30.31 16.67
N ASP A 249 2.93 -29.25 17.33
CA ASP A 249 2.21 -29.33 18.61
C ASP A 249 0.68 -29.31 18.43
N LYS A 250 0.06 -30.48 18.61
CA LYS A 250 -1.40 -30.66 18.47
C LYS A 250 -2.21 -30.09 19.65
N SER A 251 -1.57 -29.54 20.68
CA SER A 251 -2.25 -28.97 21.86
C SER A 251 -2.77 -27.53 21.66
N GLY A 252 -2.64 -26.98 20.45
CA GLY A 252 -2.99 -25.58 20.17
C GLY A 252 -1.85 -24.59 20.47
N LEU A 253 -0.72 -25.06 20.99
CA LEU A 253 0.47 -24.24 21.23
C LEU A 253 1.21 -23.83 19.95
N GLY A 254 0.92 -24.48 18.81
CA GLY A 254 1.66 -24.31 17.57
C GLY A 254 1.47 -22.96 16.86
N ILE A 255 2.21 -22.75 15.77
CA ILE A 255 1.95 -21.67 14.80
C ILE A 255 0.66 -22.02 14.05
N ILE A 256 -0.45 -21.31 14.31
CA ILE A 256 -1.78 -21.75 13.87
C ILE A 256 -2.44 -20.77 12.91
N TRP A 257 -3.12 -21.32 11.90
CA TRP A 257 -4.07 -20.61 11.04
C TRP A 257 -5.26 -21.53 10.72
N ASN A 258 -6.36 -21.40 11.47
CA ASN A 258 -7.44 -22.39 11.44
C ASN A 258 -8.13 -22.55 10.08
N THR A 259 -8.31 -21.45 9.34
CA THR A 259 -8.96 -21.45 8.03
C THR A 259 -8.08 -22.01 6.91
N PHE A 260 -6.82 -22.35 7.20
CA PHE A 260 -5.87 -22.82 6.19
C PHE A 260 -6.36 -24.10 5.50
N ASN A 261 -7.17 -24.94 6.16
CA ASN A 261 -7.70 -26.16 5.54
C ASN A 261 -9.22 -26.14 5.33
N LYS A 262 -9.62 -25.80 4.12
CA LYS A 262 -10.24 -26.73 3.15
C LYS A 262 -11.36 -27.66 3.67
N ASN A 263 -10.93 -28.73 4.36
CA ASN A 263 -11.59 -30.03 4.47
C ASN A 263 -12.18 -30.30 5.86
N ASN A 264 -12.40 -29.27 6.69
CA ASN A 264 -13.09 -29.38 8.00
C ASN A 264 -12.50 -30.40 8.98
N SER A 265 -11.21 -30.76 8.88
CA SER A 265 -10.59 -31.55 9.95
C SER A 265 -10.44 -30.68 11.20
N THR A 266 -10.90 -31.19 12.33
CA THR A 266 -10.98 -30.53 13.64
C THR A 266 -9.61 -30.28 14.30
N ALA A 267 -8.50 -30.58 13.62
CA ALA A 267 -7.16 -30.29 14.11
C ALA A 267 -6.75 -28.87 13.70
N ALA A 268 -6.26 -28.06 14.65
CA ALA A 268 -5.65 -26.77 14.36
C ALA A 268 -4.53 -26.95 13.31
N TYR A 269 -4.56 -26.16 12.23
CA TYR A 269 -3.55 -26.27 11.16
C TYR A 269 -2.28 -25.57 11.57
N MET A 270 -1.23 -26.39 11.72
CA MET A 270 0.09 -25.95 12.15
C MET A 270 0.93 -25.57 10.94
N MET A 271 1.51 -24.38 11.00
CA MET A 271 2.34 -23.84 9.94
C MET A 271 3.81 -24.19 10.21
N LYS A 272 4.52 -24.59 9.17
CA LYS A 272 5.98 -24.74 9.16
C LYS A 272 6.65 -23.39 9.00
N ARG A 273 6.09 -22.48 8.18
CA ARG A 273 6.55 -21.10 8.04
C ARG A 273 5.37 -20.15 8.10
N ALA A 274 5.60 -18.98 8.69
CA ALA A 274 4.61 -17.91 8.73
C ALA A 274 5.30 -16.56 8.68
N GLN A 275 4.81 -15.66 7.84
CA GLN A 275 5.33 -14.32 7.69
C GLN A 275 4.18 -13.32 7.69
N MET A 276 4.41 -12.19 8.34
CA MET A 276 3.53 -11.04 8.27
C MET A 276 4.35 -9.87 7.71
N LEU A 277 3.80 -9.18 6.72
CA LEU A 277 4.44 -8.05 6.07
C LEU A 277 3.42 -6.93 5.84
N ILE A 278 3.85 -5.67 5.96
CA ILE A 278 2.99 -4.51 5.69
C ILE A 278 3.56 -3.64 4.58
N ARG A 279 2.70 -2.91 3.88
CA ARG A 279 3.13 -1.83 2.97
C ARG A 279 2.07 -0.73 2.90
N PRO A 280 2.44 0.50 2.52
CA PRO A 280 1.48 1.55 2.25
C PRO A 280 0.41 1.10 1.26
N ARG A 281 -0.86 1.38 1.59
CA ARG A 281 -2.00 0.99 0.76
C ARG A 281 -1.88 1.65 -0.60
N ARG A 282 -1.90 0.83 -1.65
CA ARG A 282 -1.90 1.34 -3.02
C ARG A 282 -3.31 1.84 -3.33
N PHE A 283 -3.52 3.15 -3.34
CA PHE A 283 -4.72 3.71 -3.95
C PHE A 283 -4.73 3.29 -5.41
N SER A 284 -5.68 2.44 -5.79
CA SER A 284 -5.94 2.22 -7.21
C SER A 284 -6.34 3.56 -7.81
N LYS A 285 -5.50 4.14 -8.68
CA LYS A 285 -5.90 5.21 -9.62
C LYS A 285 -6.89 4.69 -10.68
N LEU A 286 -7.75 3.76 -10.31
CA LEU A 286 -8.77 3.17 -11.18
C LEU A 286 -10.11 3.47 -10.52
N LEU A 287 -10.69 4.58 -10.97
CA LEU A 287 -12.11 4.89 -11.19
C LEU A 287 -12.25 6.42 -11.18
N GLY A 288 -11.80 7.03 -12.27
CA GLY A 288 -12.20 8.34 -12.76
C GLY A 288 -12.66 8.18 -14.19
#